data_AF-A0AAD8YS18-F1
#
_entry.id   AF-A0AAD8YS18-F1
#
_cell.length_a   1.000
_cell.length_b   1.000
_cell.length_c   1.000
_cell.angle_alpha   90.00
_cell.angle_beta   90.00
_cell.angle_gamma   90.00
#
_symmetry.space_group_name_H-M   'P 1'
#
loop_
_entity.id
_entity.type
_entity.pdbx_description
1 polymer ?
#
loop_
_entity_poly.entity_id
_entity_poly.type
_entity_poly.pdbx_seq_one_letter_code
_entity_poly.pdbx_strand_id
1 'polypeptide(L)'
;KKVLKGPAAKLAALGSLDHLVKKAAEVYQGYQLCSMWCSDVYIVLSAQVCDALRCANPVTGERGRDGPQGQKGPVGHEGAQITNGYRDGFLFTVHSQSQENPVCPDGTLTMYSGYSLLYISVNSWGHGQDLGTLGSCLVQFSTVPFLFCDPNETCYYAASDSNSYWLSTDTPMPRDTSATTLAQYISRCSVCEASGNVIVIHSQMSTEQDCPSGWQELWSGYSFVMQTGTEAEGSGQPLASPGSCLKKFQKVPFIECHASGTCKYSFDSNSHWLAVVDRNRMF
;
A
#
# COMPACT_ATOMS: atom_id res chain seq x y z
N LYS A 1 -8.46 26.94 68.80
CA LYS A 1 -9.38 26.82 67.65
C LYS A 1 -9.07 27.93 66.64
N LYS A 2 -8.99 27.53 65.36
CA LYS A 2 -8.82 28.28 64.10
C LYS A 2 -7.40 28.51 63.56
N VAL A 3 -7.32 28.15 62.28
CA VAL A 3 -6.24 27.94 61.31
C VAL A 3 -6.02 29.21 60.48
N LEU A 4 -4.82 29.42 59.91
CA LEU A 4 -4.53 29.66 58.48
C LEU A 4 -3.00 29.75 58.20
N LYS A 5 -2.51 28.94 57.24
CA LYS A 5 -1.19 28.96 56.57
C LYS A 5 -1.38 29.67 55.21
N GLY A 6 -0.46 30.35 54.52
CA GLY A 6 0.95 30.73 54.64
C GLY A 6 1.37 31.43 53.30
N PRO A 7 2.45 32.23 53.21
CA PRO A 7 2.88 32.89 51.97
C PRO A 7 4.29 32.47 51.50
N ALA A 8 4.57 32.53 50.19
CA ALA A 8 5.92 32.85 49.66
C ALA A 8 5.91 33.09 48.14
N ALA A 9 6.00 34.36 47.74
CA ALA A 9 6.82 34.78 46.60
C ALA A 9 8.31 34.70 47.04
N LYS A 10 9.37 34.62 46.21
CA LYS A 10 9.69 35.19 44.89
C LYS A 10 11.11 34.70 44.54
N LEU A 11 11.46 34.43 43.28
CA LEU A 11 12.79 34.62 42.62
C LEU A 11 12.71 33.93 41.23
N ALA A 12 12.39 34.63 40.14
CA ALA A 12 13.31 35.35 39.24
C ALA A 12 14.31 34.44 38.50
N ALA A 13 13.98 34.05 37.26
CA ALA A 13 14.96 33.70 36.22
C ALA A 13 14.32 33.70 34.81
N LEU A 14 14.74 34.70 34.02
CA LEU A 14 15.11 34.61 32.60
C LEU A 14 14.04 34.34 31.51
N GLY A 15 13.91 35.30 30.58
CA GLY A 15 13.79 34.97 29.16
C GLY A 15 12.55 35.47 28.41
N SER A 16 12.58 36.75 28.04
CA SER A 16 11.94 37.41 26.89
C SER A 16 10.78 36.71 26.14
N LEU A 17 9.61 37.35 26.19
CA LEU A 17 8.44 37.08 25.35
C LEU A 17 8.73 37.24 23.83
N ASP A 18 9.80 37.93 23.43
CA ASP A 18 10.19 38.08 22.02
C ASP A 18 10.77 36.78 21.43
N HIS A 19 11.31 35.88 22.27
CA HIS A 19 11.85 34.61 21.76
C HIS A 19 10.75 33.62 21.36
N LEU A 20 9.59 33.69 22.03
CA LEU A 20 8.42 32.86 21.74
C LEU A 20 7.71 33.29 20.44
N VAL A 21 7.74 34.58 20.09
CA VAL A 21 7.12 35.08 18.85
C VAL A 21 7.99 34.77 17.62
N LYS A 22 9.33 34.80 17.73
CA LYS A 22 10.22 34.35 16.64
C LYS A 22 10.27 32.84 16.44
N LYS A 23 10.03 32.03 17.49
CA LYS A 23 9.88 30.57 17.37
C LYS A 23 8.56 30.13 16.73
N ALA A 24 7.60 31.05 16.59
CA ALA A 24 6.35 30.79 15.88
C ALA A 24 6.46 30.98 14.35
N ALA A 25 7.58 31.51 13.84
CA ALA A 25 7.73 31.91 12.44
C ALA A 25 8.54 30.94 11.55
N GLU A 26 9.02 29.79 12.05
CA GLU A 26 9.79 28.80 11.27
C GLU A 26 9.24 27.36 11.35
N VAL A 27 7.96 27.15 11.72
CA VAL A 27 7.35 25.80 11.83
C VAL A 27 6.24 25.58 10.79
N TYR A 28 6.39 26.17 9.61
CA TYR A 28 5.60 25.85 8.41
C TYR A 28 6.55 25.29 7.34
N GLN A 29 7.06 24.07 7.57
CA GLN A 29 7.48 23.20 6.48
C GLN A 29 6.49 22.05 6.44
N GLY A 30 5.71 21.99 5.35
CA GLY A 30 4.77 20.90 5.09
C GLY A 30 5.51 19.57 5.11
N TYR A 31 5.10 18.69 6.02
CA TYR A 31 5.59 17.33 6.09
C TYR A 31 5.14 16.57 4.85
N GLN A 32 6.10 16.10 4.05
CA GLN A 32 5.86 15.08 3.03
C GLN A 32 5.91 13.72 3.76
N LEU A 33 5.01 12.77 3.46
CA LEU A 33 4.93 11.44 4.13
C LEU A 33 5.53 10.30 3.26
N CYS A 34 6.71 9.76 3.54
CA CYS A 34 7.34 8.70 2.72
C CYS A 34 7.62 7.63 3.70
N SER A 35 7.12 6.44 3.44
CA SER A 35 6.84 5.71 4.63
C SER A 35 6.65 4.24 4.50
N MET A 36 7.24 3.65 3.46
CA MET A 36 7.17 2.22 3.28
C MET A 36 8.50 1.74 2.75
N TRP A 37 9.32 1.20 3.66
CA TRP A 37 10.52 0.47 3.29
C TRP A 37 10.21 -0.99 3.16
N CYS A 38 10.44 -1.49 1.97
CA CYS A 38 10.18 -2.88 1.68
C CYS A 38 11.46 -3.65 1.45
N SER A 39 11.72 -4.56 2.40
CA SER A 39 12.78 -5.55 2.32
C SER A 39 12.37 -6.67 1.37
N ASP A 40 13.31 -7.17 0.57
CA ASP A 40 13.03 -8.20 -0.42
C ASP A 40 13.19 -9.61 0.16
N VAL A 41 12.59 -10.59 -0.49
CA VAL A 41 12.57 -11.97 0.02
C VAL A 41 13.83 -12.73 -0.43
N TYR A 42 14.53 -13.35 0.52
CA TYR A 42 15.66 -14.25 0.24
C TYR A 42 15.15 -15.65 -0.13
N ILE A 43 15.44 -16.13 -1.35
CA ILE A 43 15.28 -17.54 -1.73
C ILE A 43 16.66 -18.09 -2.11
N VAL A 44 17.12 -19.12 -1.39
CA VAL A 44 18.33 -19.87 -1.76
C VAL A 44 17.97 -20.80 -2.92
N LEU A 45 18.31 -20.43 -4.14
CA LEU A 45 18.23 -21.32 -5.30
C LEU A 45 19.60 -21.96 -5.56
N SER A 46 19.63 -23.29 -5.55
CA SER A 46 20.78 -24.09 -5.96
C SER A 46 20.95 -24.10 -7.48
N ALA A 47 22.12 -23.62 -7.92
CA ALA A 47 22.95 -24.11 -9.03
C ALA A 47 22.44 -24.18 -10.50
N GLN A 48 23.24 -23.52 -11.35
CA GLN A 48 23.79 -23.95 -12.65
C GLN A 48 23.19 -23.45 -14.01
N VAL A 49 24.05 -22.66 -14.67
CA VAL A 49 24.51 -22.67 -16.09
C VAL A 49 23.53 -22.28 -17.20
N CYS A 50 23.86 -21.18 -17.89
CA CYS A 50 23.97 -21.11 -19.37
C CYS A 50 25.05 -20.09 -19.74
N ASP A 51 25.92 -20.46 -20.68
CA ASP A 51 27.08 -19.69 -21.17
C ASP A 51 26.84 -19.19 -22.61
N ALA A 52 27.44 -18.04 -22.90
CA ALA A 52 27.86 -17.46 -24.19
C ALA A 52 26.82 -17.03 -25.26
N LEU A 53 26.85 -15.73 -25.60
CA LEU A 53 27.42 -15.22 -26.88
C LEU A 53 27.56 -13.68 -26.86
N ARG A 54 28.68 -13.19 -27.41
CA ARG A 54 29.08 -11.77 -27.48
C ARG A 54 28.45 -11.04 -28.68
N CYS A 55 28.25 -9.72 -28.59
CA CYS A 55 28.32 -8.78 -29.71
C CYS A 55 28.87 -7.41 -29.26
N ALA A 56 29.60 -6.75 -30.17
CA ALA A 56 30.50 -5.61 -29.94
C ALA A 56 29.83 -4.23 -30.09
N ASN A 57 30.51 -3.20 -29.54
CA ASN A 57 30.15 -1.77 -29.54
C ASN A 57 29.76 -1.17 -30.91
N PRO A 58 28.84 -0.20 -30.96
CA PRO A 58 28.80 0.82 -31.99
C PRO A 58 29.47 2.14 -31.57
N VAL A 59 30.15 2.76 -32.54
CA VAL A 59 30.74 4.10 -32.51
C VAL A 59 29.65 5.16 -32.78
N THR A 60 29.73 6.30 -32.09
CA THR A 60 28.84 7.46 -32.18
C THR A 60 29.00 8.24 -33.49
N GLY A 61 27.89 8.68 -34.08
CA GLY A 61 27.83 9.71 -35.13
C GLY A 61 27.06 10.95 -34.65
N GLU A 62 27.46 12.13 -35.11
CA GLU A 62 26.88 13.42 -34.68
C GLU A 62 25.51 13.72 -35.33
N ARG A 63 24.63 14.37 -34.56
CA ARG A 63 23.25 14.73 -34.94
C ARG A 63 23.20 16.13 -35.57
N GLY A 64 22.45 16.28 -36.67
CA GLY A 64 22.11 17.57 -37.27
C GLY A 64 21.19 18.45 -36.40
N ARG A 65 21.14 19.76 -36.69
CA ARG A 65 20.41 20.76 -35.90
C ARG A 65 18.95 20.90 -36.36
N ASP A 66 18.03 21.01 -35.40
CA ASP A 66 16.61 21.30 -35.64
C ASP A 66 16.34 22.81 -35.85
N GLY A 67 15.28 23.13 -36.58
CA GLY A 67 14.83 24.51 -36.84
C GLY A 67 14.10 25.17 -35.64
N PRO A 68 13.89 26.50 -35.66
CA PRO A 68 13.32 27.22 -34.52
C PRO A 68 11.81 27.02 -34.37
N GLN A 69 11.38 26.87 -33.11
CA GLN A 69 9.99 26.70 -32.70
C GLN A 69 9.21 28.04 -32.75
N GLY A 70 7.95 28.01 -33.20
CA GLY A 70 7.05 29.17 -33.20
C GLY A 70 6.62 29.60 -31.80
N GLN A 71 6.26 30.87 -31.62
CA GLN A 71 5.91 31.44 -30.32
C GLN A 71 4.50 31.04 -29.85
N LYS A 72 4.38 30.73 -28.55
CA LYS A 72 3.13 30.40 -27.86
C LYS A 72 2.31 31.68 -27.60
N GLY A 73 0.99 31.62 -27.76
CA GLY A 73 0.09 32.73 -27.42
C GLY A 73 0.07 33.07 -25.91
N PRO A 74 -0.47 34.24 -25.53
CA PRO A 74 -0.50 34.69 -24.14
C PRO A 74 -1.38 33.80 -23.25
N VAL A 75 -0.99 33.68 -21.99
CA VAL A 75 -1.70 32.91 -20.96
C VAL A 75 -3.02 33.60 -20.61
N GLY A 76 -4.11 32.83 -20.49
CA GLY A 76 -5.41 33.34 -20.01
C GLY A 76 -5.33 33.81 -18.56
N HIS A 77 -6.21 34.74 -18.16
CA HIS A 77 -6.24 35.26 -16.79
C HIS A 77 -6.56 34.16 -15.76
N GLU A 78 -5.86 34.16 -14.63
CA GLU A 78 -6.10 33.25 -13.52
C GLU A 78 -7.51 33.47 -12.93
N GLY A 79 -8.25 32.37 -12.73
CA GLY A 79 -9.51 32.39 -12.00
C GLY A 79 -9.28 32.75 -10.52
N ALA A 80 -10.23 33.45 -9.91
CA ALA A 80 -10.14 33.86 -8.51
C ALA A 80 -10.00 32.65 -7.56
N GLN A 81 -8.93 32.63 -6.75
CA GLN A 81 -8.76 31.62 -5.71
C GLN A 81 -9.79 31.82 -4.59
N ILE A 82 -10.65 30.82 -4.40
CA ILE A 82 -11.47 30.71 -3.18
C ILE A 82 -10.55 30.17 -2.07
N THR A 83 -10.14 31.06 -1.16
CA THR A 83 -9.38 30.70 0.06
C THR A 83 -10.32 30.18 1.14
N ASN A 84 -10.88 28.99 0.94
CA ASN A 84 -11.35 28.17 2.06
C ASN A 84 -10.31 27.08 2.27
N GLY A 85 -9.78 26.96 3.49
CA GLY A 85 -8.68 26.08 3.88
C GLY A 85 -8.98 24.60 3.72
N TYR A 86 -9.09 24.14 2.47
CA TYR A 86 -9.10 22.76 2.08
C TYR A 86 -7.71 22.22 2.40
N ARG A 87 -7.59 21.39 3.44
CA ARG A 87 -6.42 20.53 3.57
C ARG A 87 -6.59 19.47 2.51
N ASP A 88 -5.72 19.45 1.50
CA ASP A 88 -5.66 18.31 0.58
C ASP A 88 -5.26 17.08 1.42
N GLY A 89 -6.22 16.18 1.62
CA GLY A 89 -6.02 14.91 2.35
C GLY A 89 -5.68 13.80 1.36
N PHE A 90 -4.65 13.02 1.66
CA PHE A 90 -4.27 11.84 0.89
C PHE A 90 -4.79 10.60 1.58
N LEU A 91 -5.42 9.70 0.83
CA LEU A 91 -5.94 8.44 1.38
C LEU A 91 -5.03 7.29 1.02
N PHE A 92 -4.75 6.43 1.99
CA PHE A 92 -4.06 5.17 1.78
C PHE A 92 -4.67 4.08 2.68
N THR A 93 -4.46 2.83 2.31
CA THR A 93 -4.99 1.68 3.05
C THR A 93 -3.86 0.92 3.74
N VAL A 94 -4.12 0.49 4.98
CA VAL A 94 -3.26 -0.42 5.74
C VAL A 94 -3.97 -1.75 5.92
N HIS A 95 -3.27 -2.85 5.67
CA HIS A 95 -3.76 -4.21 5.88
C HIS A 95 -3.05 -4.86 7.08
N SER A 96 -3.80 -5.52 7.96
CA SER A 96 -3.24 -6.10 9.18
C SER A 96 -2.62 -7.49 8.98
N GLN A 97 -3.06 -8.21 7.93
CA GLN A 97 -2.82 -9.64 7.76
C GLN A 97 -3.17 -10.42 9.05
N SER A 98 -4.23 -9.98 9.74
CA SER A 98 -4.75 -10.55 10.98
C SER A 98 -6.26 -10.29 11.10
N GLN A 99 -6.87 -10.85 12.14
CA GLN A 99 -8.30 -10.69 12.45
C GLN A 99 -8.62 -9.33 13.07
N GLU A 100 -7.60 -8.56 13.44
CA GLU A 100 -7.73 -7.27 14.13
C GLU A 100 -7.60 -6.12 13.14
N ASN A 101 -8.41 -5.07 13.34
CA ASN A 101 -8.30 -3.85 12.54
C ASN A 101 -6.91 -3.22 12.75
N PRO A 102 -6.16 -2.91 11.68
CA PRO A 102 -4.90 -2.22 11.83
C PRO A 102 -5.13 -0.78 12.31
N VAL A 103 -4.26 -0.31 13.18
CA VAL A 103 -4.24 1.09 13.61
C VAL A 103 -3.57 1.93 12.52
N CYS A 104 -4.16 3.08 12.19
CA CYS A 104 -3.55 4.02 11.28
C CYS A 104 -2.23 4.57 11.87
N PRO A 105 -1.15 4.65 11.07
CA PRO A 105 0.16 5.12 11.55
C PRO A 105 0.13 6.53 12.16
N ASP A 106 1.13 6.84 12.98
CA ASP A 106 1.25 8.14 13.65
C ASP A 106 1.22 9.30 12.64
N GLY A 107 0.49 10.36 12.98
CA GLY A 107 0.30 11.52 12.11
C GLY A 107 -0.79 11.35 11.04
N THR A 108 -1.51 10.22 11.05
CA THR A 108 -2.65 9.95 10.15
C THR A 108 -3.94 9.67 10.93
N LEU A 109 -5.09 9.81 10.28
CA LEU A 109 -6.41 9.63 10.90
C LEU A 109 -7.16 8.44 10.32
N THR A 110 -7.72 7.58 11.16
CA THR A 110 -8.58 6.48 10.70
C THR A 110 -9.90 7.01 10.18
N MET A 111 -10.22 6.68 8.92
CA MET A 111 -11.50 7.00 8.29
C MET A 111 -12.52 5.89 8.55
N TYR A 112 -12.19 4.66 8.17
CA TYR A 112 -13.00 3.48 8.42
C TYR A 112 -12.16 2.21 8.35
N SER A 113 -12.73 1.09 8.81
CA SER A 113 -12.11 -0.24 8.76
C SER A 113 -13.01 -1.26 8.05
N GLY A 114 -12.40 -2.30 7.51
CA GLY A 114 -13.07 -3.30 6.69
C GLY A 114 -12.27 -4.60 6.55
N TYR A 115 -12.52 -5.30 5.46
CA TYR A 115 -11.88 -6.53 5.04
C TYR A 115 -11.03 -6.31 3.78
N SER A 116 -9.89 -6.98 3.73
CA SER A 116 -8.84 -6.79 2.73
C SER A 116 -9.15 -7.53 1.42
N LEU A 117 -9.89 -6.90 0.51
CA LEU A 117 -10.11 -7.44 -0.84
C LEU A 117 -8.83 -7.31 -1.66
N LEU A 118 -8.46 -8.40 -2.34
CA LEU A 118 -7.29 -8.44 -3.21
C LEU A 118 -7.70 -8.38 -4.68
N TYR A 119 -8.53 -9.30 -5.13
CA TYR A 119 -9.08 -9.32 -6.48
C TYR A 119 -10.36 -10.16 -6.58
N ILE A 120 -11.11 -9.97 -7.65
CA ILE A 120 -12.26 -10.81 -8.01
C ILE A 120 -11.98 -11.51 -9.34
N SER A 121 -12.62 -12.66 -9.58
CA SER A 121 -12.54 -13.36 -10.86
C SER A 121 -13.90 -13.92 -11.27
N VAL A 122 -14.24 -13.80 -12.55
CA VAL A 122 -15.46 -14.37 -13.14
C VAL A 122 -15.10 -14.97 -14.48
N ASN A 123 -15.49 -16.23 -14.72
CA ASN A 123 -15.18 -16.94 -15.97
C ASN A 123 -13.69 -16.82 -16.35
N SER A 124 -12.82 -16.95 -15.34
CA SER A 124 -11.37 -16.87 -15.51
C SER A 124 -10.88 -15.52 -16.01
N TRP A 125 -11.60 -14.43 -15.70
CA TRP A 125 -11.13 -13.06 -15.89
C TRP A 125 -10.96 -12.37 -14.54
N GLY A 126 -9.72 -12.11 -14.15
CA GLY A 126 -9.37 -11.44 -12.91
C GLY A 126 -9.42 -9.90 -12.99
N HIS A 127 -9.92 -9.26 -11.94
CA HIS A 127 -9.81 -7.82 -11.72
C HIS A 127 -9.33 -7.51 -10.30
N GLY A 128 -8.13 -6.92 -10.21
CA GLY A 128 -7.46 -6.61 -8.95
C GLY A 128 -7.73 -5.23 -8.40
N GLN A 129 -7.63 -5.12 -7.07
CA GLN A 129 -7.53 -3.84 -6.39
C GLN A 129 -6.09 -3.61 -5.97
N ASP A 130 -5.63 -2.37 -6.13
CA ASP A 130 -4.39 -1.93 -5.52
C ASP A 130 -4.60 -1.85 -4.00
N LEU A 131 -3.83 -2.66 -3.26
CA LEU A 131 -3.89 -2.75 -1.80
C LEU A 131 -3.55 -1.42 -1.12
N GLY A 132 -2.90 -0.48 -1.79
CA GLY A 132 -2.65 0.86 -1.25
C GLY A 132 -3.85 1.79 -1.32
N THR A 133 -4.88 1.43 -2.07
CA THR A 133 -6.06 2.27 -2.33
C THR A 133 -7.26 1.87 -1.46
N LEU A 134 -8.24 2.76 -1.31
CA LEU A 134 -9.46 2.48 -0.55
C LEU A 134 -10.31 1.32 -1.14
N GLY A 135 -10.14 1.01 -2.43
CA GLY A 135 -10.88 -0.06 -3.11
C GLY A 135 -10.56 -1.46 -2.59
N SER A 136 -9.38 -1.66 -2.00
CA SER A 136 -8.99 -2.92 -1.35
C SER A 136 -9.60 -3.09 0.05
N CYS A 137 -10.27 -2.08 0.61
CA CYS A 137 -10.82 -2.12 1.95
C CYS A 137 -12.35 -2.05 1.94
N LEU A 138 -12.99 -3.22 1.82
CA LEU A 138 -14.45 -3.32 1.81
C LEU A 138 -15.00 -3.39 3.23
N VAL A 139 -15.99 -2.55 3.54
CA VAL A 139 -16.61 -2.48 4.88
C VAL A 139 -17.24 -3.82 5.28
N GLN A 140 -17.79 -4.55 4.31
CA GLN A 140 -18.46 -5.83 4.52
C GLN A 140 -17.76 -6.93 3.72
N PHE A 141 -17.67 -8.11 4.34
CA PHE A 141 -17.20 -9.32 3.70
C PHE A 141 -18.38 -10.08 3.08
N SER A 142 -18.17 -10.59 1.87
CA SER A 142 -18.99 -11.62 1.23
C SER A 142 -18.04 -12.52 0.44
N THR A 143 -18.33 -13.82 0.35
CA THR A 143 -17.54 -14.73 -0.49
C THR A 143 -17.63 -14.38 -1.99
N VAL A 144 -18.69 -13.66 -2.39
CA VAL A 144 -18.83 -13.06 -3.73
C VAL A 144 -19.45 -11.67 -3.56
N PRO A 145 -18.66 -10.59 -3.48
CA PRO A 145 -19.15 -9.23 -3.19
C PRO A 145 -19.67 -8.48 -4.43
N PHE A 146 -20.00 -9.18 -5.52
CA PHE A 146 -20.40 -8.59 -6.78
C PHE A 146 -21.50 -9.40 -7.47
N LEU A 147 -22.08 -8.82 -8.52
CA LEU A 147 -22.99 -9.45 -9.47
C LEU A 147 -22.59 -9.03 -10.88
N PHE A 148 -23.03 -9.77 -11.89
CA PHE A 148 -22.94 -9.33 -13.28
C PHE A 148 -24.33 -9.32 -13.90
N CYS A 149 -24.53 -8.49 -14.93
CA CYS A 149 -25.79 -8.40 -15.66
C CYS A 149 -25.53 -8.63 -17.14
N ASP A 150 -26.45 -9.32 -17.80
CA ASP A 150 -26.41 -9.53 -19.25
C ASP A 150 -27.13 -8.39 -20.01
N PRO A 151 -26.96 -8.30 -21.34
CA PRO A 151 -27.68 -7.32 -22.16
C PRO A 151 -29.21 -7.51 -22.19
N ASN A 152 -29.74 -8.63 -21.69
CA ASN A 152 -31.17 -8.90 -21.61
C ASN A 152 -31.78 -8.44 -20.28
N GLU A 153 -31.11 -7.51 -19.58
CA GLU A 153 -31.54 -6.93 -18.31
C GLU A 153 -31.66 -7.95 -17.16
N THR A 154 -31.01 -9.12 -17.28
CA THR A 154 -30.97 -10.13 -16.22
C THR A 154 -29.66 -10.05 -15.46
N CYS A 155 -29.73 -9.97 -14.13
CA CYS A 155 -28.56 -9.94 -13.26
C CYS A 155 -28.42 -11.25 -12.46
N TYR A 156 -27.18 -11.71 -12.36
CA TYR A 156 -26.83 -12.97 -11.71
C TYR A 156 -25.94 -12.68 -10.50
N TYR A 157 -26.44 -13.03 -9.32
CA TYR A 157 -25.68 -12.99 -8.07
C TYR A 157 -25.13 -14.37 -7.75
N ALA A 158 -23.88 -14.43 -7.26
CA ALA A 158 -23.21 -15.67 -6.87
C ALA A 158 -23.29 -16.76 -7.95
N ALA A 159 -23.01 -16.41 -9.21
CA ALA A 159 -22.91 -17.39 -10.28
C ALA A 159 -21.77 -18.39 -9.99
N SER A 160 -21.89 -19.62 -10.48
CA SER A 160 -20.99 -20.73 -10.13
C SER A 160 -19.51 -20.43 -10.33
N ASP A 161 -19.20 -19.64 -11.36
CA ASP A 161 -17.83 -19.37 -11.80
C ASP A 161 -17.28 -18.05 -11.23
N SER A 162 -17.96 -17.51 -10.20
CA SER A 162 -17.58 -16.29 -9.49
C SER A 162 -16.71 -16.62 -8.28
N ASN A 163 -15.50 -16.07 -8.26
CA ASN A 163 -14.54 -16.19 -7.18
C ASN A 163 -14.15 -14.81 -6.66
N SER A 164 -13.81 -14.74 -5.37
CA SER A 164 -13.16 -13.57 -4.78
C SER A 164 -11.94 -14.00 -3.96
N TYR A 165 -10.97 -13.11 -3.88
CA TYR A 165 -9.71 -13.36 -3.21
C TYR A 165 -9.43 -12.25 -2.22
N TRP A 166 -9.06 -12.64 -1.01
CA TRP A 166 -8.88 -11.74 0.11
C TRP A 166 -7.50 -11.95 0.72
N LEU A 167 -6.84 -10.90 1.19
CA LEU A 167 -5.65 -11.09 2.01
C LEU A 167 -6.02 -11.91 3.24
N SER A 168 -5.17 -12.85 3.60
CA SER A 168 -5.45 -13.81 4.65
C SER A 168 -4.69 -13.51 5.94
N THR A 169 -5.13 -14.16 7.02
CA THR A 169 -4.41 -14.19 8.29
C THR A 169 -3.38 -15.32 8.30
N ASP A 170 -2.55 -15.37 9.33
CA ASP A 170 -1.63 -16.47 9.63
C ASP A 170 -2.31 -17.68 10.30
N THR A 171 -3.64 -17.65 10.42
CA THR A 171 -4.41 -18.72 11.07
C THR A 171 -4.39 -19.98 10.19
N PRO A 172 -3.90 -21.14 10.70
CA PRO A 172 -3.90 -22.38 9.94
C PRO A 172 -5.33 -22.83 9.62
N MET A 173 -5.59 -23.21 8.37
CA MET A 173 -6.91 -23.72 7.99
C MET A 173 -6.98 -25.25 8.11
N PRO A 174 -7.97 -25.80 8.84
CA PRO A 174 -8.25 -27.23 8.84
C PRO A 174 -8.58 -27.74 7.44
N ARG A 175 -8.29 -29.02 7.17
CA ARG A 175 -8.67 -29.68 5.90
C ARG A 175 -10.18 -29.73 5.66
N ASP A 176 -10.98 -29.62 6.72
CA ASP A 176 -12.43 -29.68 6.69
C ASP A 176 -13.01 -28.31 7.05
N THR A 177 -13.46 -27.58 6.03
CA THR A 177 -13.92 -26.18 6.14
C THR A 177 -15.43 -26.06 6.41
N SER A 178 -16.10 -27.18 6.66
CA SER A 178 -17.56 -27.29 6.66
C SER A 178 -18.28 -26.54 7.81
N ALA A 179 -17.56 -26.05 8.84
CA ALA A 179 -18.17 -25.36 9.99
C ALA A 179 -17.24 -24.39 10.76
N THR A 180 -16.27 -23.73 10.11
CA THR A 180 -15.41 -22.72 10.77
C THR A 180 -15.86 -21.29 10.46
N THR A 181 -15.73 -20.39 11.43
CA THR A 181 -16.02 -18.97 11.24
C THR A 181 -15.01 -18.36 10.25
N LEU A 182 -15.42 -18.12 9.00
CA LEU A 182 -14.54 -17.60 7.94
C LEU A 182 -13.77 -16.33 8.34
N ALA A 183 -14.38 -15.49 9.19
CA ALA A 183 -13.79 -14.23 9.66
C ALA A 183 -12.36 -14.37 10.19
N GLN A 184 -12.01 -15.52 10.80
CA GLN A 184 -10.67 -15.73 11.36
C GLN A 184 -9.56 -15.83 10.31
N TYR A 185 -9.93 -16.11 9.05
CA TYR A 185 -9.03 -16.27 7.92
C TYR A 185 -8.93 -15.03 7.04
N ILE A 186 -9.84 -14.07 7.19
CA ILE A 186 -9.89 -12.86 6.36
C ILE A 186 -9.16 -11.73 7.07
N SER A 187 -8.13 -11.18 6.42
CA SER A 187 -7.42 -10.00 6.92
C SER A 187 -8.36 -8.80 7.03
N ARG A 188 -8.11 -7.99 8.06
CA ARG A 188 -8.72 -6.67 8.21
C ARG A 188 -7.87 -5.58 7.57
N CYS A 189 -8.50 -4.43 7.33
CA CYS A 189 -7.87 -3.22 6.81
C CYS A 189 -8.45 -1.97 7.46
N SER A 190 -7.70 -0.87 7.37
CA SER A 190 -8.15 0.48 7.74
C SER A 190 -7.71 1.46 6.66
N VAL A 191 -8.63 2.34 6.26
CA VAL A 191 -8.33 3.49 5.40
C VAL A 191 -7.94 4.67 6.26
N CYS A 192 -6.81 5.29 5.94
CA CYS A 192 -6.20 6.35 6.70
C CYS A 192 -6.10 7.62 5.86
N GLU A 193 -6.37 8.78 6.48
CA GLU A 193 -6.15 10.10 5.92
C GLU A 193 -4.81 10.66 6.40
N ALA A 194 -3.99 11.07 5.43
CA ALA A 194 -2.65 11.63 5.61
C ALA A 194 -2.62 13.09 5.14
N SER A 195 -1.77 13.90 5.77
CA SER A 195 -1.61 15.33 5.44
C SER A 195 -0.69 15.60 4.24
N GLY A 196 -0.09 14.55 3.66
CA GLY A 196 0.81 14.60 2.52
C GLY A 196 0.77 13.30 1.74
N ASN A 197 1.33 13.32 0.53
CA ASN A 197 1.42 12.13 -0.32
C ASN A 197 2.18 11.01 0.39
N VAL A 198 1.80 9.76 0.16
CA VAL A 198 2.43 8.53 0.69
C VAL A 198 3.17 7.81 -0.43
N ILE A 199 4.44 7.49 -0.20
CA ILE A 199 5.28 6.76 -1.18
C ILE A 199 5.91 5.49 -0.58
N VAL A 200 6.28 4.58 -1.48
CA VAL A 200 6.98 3.33 -1.18
C VAL A 200 8.35 3.31 -1.84
N ILE A 201 9.34 2.79 -1.12
CA ILE A 201 10.68 2.55 -1.62
C ILE A 201 11.05 1.08 -1.38
N HIS A 202 11.43 0.41 -2.46
CA HIS A 202 11.90 -0.98 -2.46
C HIS A 202 13.43 -0.98 -2.49
N SER A 203 14.07 -1.72 -1.59
CA SER A 203 15.53 -1.67 -1.46
C SER A 203 16.25 -2.51 -2.53
N GLN A 204 15.66 -3.61 -2.97
CA GLN A 204 16.32 -4.70 -3.72
C GLN A 204 17.54 -5.26 -2.99
N MET A 205 17.55 -5.15 -1.66
CA MET A 205 18.67 -5.48 -0.76
C MET A 205 18.21 -6.34 0.42
N SER A 206 19.17 -7.03 1.04
CA SER A 206 18.92 -7.84 2.25
C SER A 206 18.72 -7.02 3.52
N THR A 207 18.92 -5.71 3.43
CA THR A 207 18.89 -4.77 4.54
C THR A 207 17.95 -3.63 4.23
N GLU A 208 17.22 -3.20 5.25
CA GLU A 208 16.41 -2.00 5.21
C GLU A 208 17.27 -0.73 5.09
N GLN A 209 16.71 0.35 4.57
CA GLN A 209 17.36 1.68 4.52
C GLN A 209 16.45 2.72 5.16
N ASP A 210 17.04 3.86 5.56
CA ASP A 210 16.31 4.95 6.20
C ASP A 210 15.51 5.78 5.18
N CYS A 211 14.34 6.29 5.60
CA CYS A 211 13.53 7.22 4.79
C CYS A 211 14.34 8.42 4.30
N PRO A 212 14.07 8.95 3.09
CA PRO A 212 14.74 10.15 2.62
C PRO A 212 14.54 11.31 3.61
N SER A 213 15.52 12.21 3.70
CA SER A 213 15.46 13.33 4.63
C SER A 213 14.20 14.18 4.42
N GLY A 214 13.53 14.53 5.51
CA GLY A 214 12.29 15.31 5.50
C GLY A 214 11.01 14.49 5.42
N TRP A 215 11.11 13.16 5.35
CA TRP A 215 9.96 12.28 5.33
C TRP A 215 9.83 11.41 6.59
N GLN A 216 8.59 11.11 6.96
CA GLN A 216 8.27 10.30 8.14
C GLN A 216 7.92 8.85 7.77
N GLU A 217 8.64 7.90 8.37
CA GLU A 217 8.30 6.48 8.28
C GLU A 217 6.93 6.17 8.92
N LEU A 218 6.15 5.31 8.27
CA LEU A 218 4.82 4.88 8.71
C LEU A 218 4.85 3.36 8.97
N TRP A 219 5.53 2.57 8.11
CA TRP A 219 5.93 1.20 8.41
C TRP A 219 7.02 0.67 7.47
N SER A 220 7.51 -0.52 7.82
CA SER A 220 8.37 -1.34 6.96
C SER A 220 7.78 -2.74 6.75
N GLY A 221 8.19 -3.40 5.67
CA GLY A 221 7.57 -4.66 5.22
C GLY A 221 8.35 -5.38 4.14
N TYR A 222 7.63 -6.13 3.31
CA TYR A 222 8.16 -6.96 2.23
C TYR A 222 7.59 -6.61 0.86
N SER A 223 8.47 -6.53 -0.14
CA SER A 223 8.16 -6.09 -1.51
C SER A 223 7.25 -7.07 -2.25
N PHE A 224 5.94 -6.86 -2.21
CA PHE A 224 4.93 -7.68 -2.87
C PHE A 224 4.59 -7.13 -4.26
N VAL A 225 4.74 -7.97 -5.29
CA VAL A 225 4.61 -7.56 -6.70
C VAL A 225 3.26 -7.98 -7.26
N MET A 226 2.92 -9.25 -7.13
CA MET A 226 1.72 -9.82 -7.73
C MET A 226 1.37 -11.17 -7.13
N GLN A 227 0.18 -11.64 -7.45
CA GLN A 227 -0.31 -12.95 -7.10
C GLN A 227 -1.00 -13.59 -8.29
N THR A 228 -0.99 -14.91 -8.31
CA THR A 228 -1.79 -15.72 -9.23
C THR A 228 -2.53 -16.78 -8.42
N GLY A 229 -3.82 -16.92 -8.64
CA GLY A 229 -4.63 -18.02 -8.11
C GLY A 229 -4.89 -19.09 -9.16
N THR A 230 -6.07 -19.67 -9.05
CA THR A 230 -6.61 -20.72 -9.94
C THR A 230 -6.51 -20.28 -11.40
N GLU A 231 -6.07 -21.21 -12.27
CA GLU A 231 -5.89 -20.98 -13.72
C GLU A 231 -4.87 -19.88 -14.10
N ALA A 232 -3.93 -19.57 -13.19
CA ALA A 232 -2.91 -18.53 -13.37
C ALA A 232 -3.47 -17.10 -13.53
N GLU A 233 -4.77 -16.91 -13.28
CA GLU A 233 -5.39 -15.59 -13.17
C GLU A 233 -4.94 -14.89 -11.90
N GLY A 234 -4.87 -13.56 -11.93
CA GLY A 234 -4.32 -12.83 -10.82
C GLY A 234 -4.33 -11.33 -11.01
N SER A 235 -3.62 -10.64 -10.14
CA SER A 235 -3.41 -9.20 -10.27
C SER A 235 -2.08 -8.78 -9.65
N GLY A 236 -1.65 -7.56 -9.93
CA GLY A 236 -0.40 -7.00 -9.43
C GLY A 236 -0.61 -5.73 -8.60
N GLN A 237 0.46 -5.31 -7.95
CA GLN A 237 0.54 -4.06 -7.20
C GLN A 237 1.46 -3.08 -7.96
N PRO A 238 1.05 -1.82 -8.16
CA PRO A 238 1.99 -0.79 -8.58
C PRO A 238 3.11 -0.67 -7.54
N LEU A 239 4.38 -0.79 -7.94
CA LEU A 239 5.51 -0.72 -7.00
C LEU A 239 5.69 0.65 -6.33
N ALA A 240 5.01 1.69 -6.84
CA ALA A 240 4.96 3.00 -6.19
C ALA A 240 3.84 3.10 -5.14
N SER A 241 2.90 2.15 -5.12
CA SER A 241 1.75 2.16 -4.24
C SER A 241 2.06 1.52 -2.90
N PRO A 242 1.48 2.02 -1.79
CA PRO A 242 1.48 1.31 -0.51
C PRO A 242 1.12 -0.18 -0.59
N GLY A 243 0.29 -0.56 -1.56
CA GLY A 243 -0.10 -1.96 -1.74
C GLY A 243 1.05 -2.92 -2.01
N SER A 244 2.17 -2.44 -2.55
CA SER A 244 3.35 -3.25 -2.83
C SER A 244 4.20 -3.54 -1.59
N CYS A 245 3.85 -3.01 -0.39
CA CYS A 245 4.66 -3.20 0.81
C CYS A 245 3.90 -3.80 2.01
N LEU A 246 3.81 -5.13 2.02
CA LEU A 246 3.13 -5.89 3.06
C LEU A 246 3.96 -5.99 4.33
N LYS A 247 3.38 -5.60 5.48
CA LYS A 247 4.06 -5.63 6.79
C LYS A 247 4.56 -7.01 7.20
N LYS A 248 3.92 -8.09 6.74
CA LYS A 248 4.29 -9.46 7.05
C LYS A 248 4.50 -10.27 5.79
N PHE A 249 5.65 -10.95 5.70
CA PHE A 249 5.85 -11.96 4.68
C PHE A 249 5.01 -13.20 4.96
N GLN A 250 4.26 -13.66 3.96
CA GLN A 250 3.62 -14.97 3.95
C GLN A 250 3.79 -15.59 2.55
N LYS A 251 4.07 -16.90 2.49
CA LYS A 251 4.28 -17.60 1.20
C LYS A 251 3.07 -17.52 0.27
N VAL A 252 1.86 -17.53 0.82
CA VAL A 252 0.60 -17.31 0.11
C VAL A 252 -0.24 -16.40 1.00
N PRO A 253 -0.19 -15.06 0.82
CA PRO A 253 -0.82 -14.10 1.73
C PRO A 253 -2.32 -13.90 1.46
N PHE A 254 -2.99 -14.85 0.79
CA PHE A 254 -4.38 -14.70 0.38
C PHE A 254 -5.14 -16.04 0.37
N ILE A 255 -6.46 -15.94 0.48
CA ILE A 255 -7.41 -17.05 0.46
C ILE A 255 -8.42 -16.86 -0.68
N GLU A 256 -8.80 -17.96 -1.33
CA GLU A 256 -9.81 -17.99 -2.40
C GLU A 256 -11.18 -18.29 -1.79
N CYS A 257 -12.21 -17.56 -2.21
CA CYS A 257 -13.60 -17.75 -1.81
C CYS A 257 -14.49 -17.94 -3.04
N HIS A 258 -15.45 -18.85 -2.94
CA HIS A 258 -16.33 -19.27 -4.02
C HIS A 258 -17.79 -18.87 -3.79
N ALA A 259 -18.58 -18.88 -4.86
CA ALA A 259 -20.03 -18.69 -4.83
C ALA A 259 -20.79 -19.67 -3.91
N SER A 260 -20.22 -20.84 -3.63
CA SER A 260 -20.76 -21.80 -2.66
C SER A 260 -20.71 -21.33 -1.19
N GLY A 261 -20.12 -20.17 -0.91
CA GLY A 261 -19.95 -19.67 0.46
C GLY A 261 -18.76 -20.27 1.19
N THR A 262 -17.89 -20.98 0.48
CA THR A 262 -16.70 -21.63 1.04
C THR A 262 -15.44 -20.88 0.62
N CYS A 263 -14.41 -20.92 1.47
CA CYS A 263 -13.08 -20.41 1.15
C CYS A 263 -12.01 -21.48 1.38
N LYS A 264 -10.97 -21.48 0.56
CA LYS A 264 -9.85 -22.45 0.59
C LYS A 264 -8.52 -21.79 0.24
N TYR A 265 -7.43 -22.36 0.74
CA TYR A 265 -6.11 -22.10 0.17
C TYR A 265 -5.91 -23.06 -0.99
N SER A 266 -5.79 -22.55 -2.21
CA SER A 266 -5.52 -23.38 -3.38
C SER A 266 -4.02 -23.72 -3.49
N PHE A 267 -3.72 -24.90 -4.03
CA PHE A 267 -2.34 -25.39 -4.13
C PHE A 267 -1.57 -24.77 -5.30
N ASP A 268 -2.29 -24.25 -6.29
CA ASP A 268 -1.80 -23.56 -7.49
C ASP A 268 -1.63 -22.05 -7.28
N SER A 269 -1.99 -21.54 -6.08
CA SER A 269 -1.78 -20.16 -5.69
C SER A 269 -0.30 -19.83 -5.53
N ASN A 270 0.17 -18.78 -6.22
CA ASN A 270 1.51 -18.24 -6.10
C ASN A 270 1.47 -16.77 -5.67
N SER A 271 2.48 -16.37 -4.90
CA SER A 271 2.77 -14.98 -4.60
C SER A 271 4.16 -14.63 -5.11
N HIS A 272 4.31 -13.43 -5.64
CA HIS A 272 5.54 -12.96 -6.27
C HIS A 272 6.03 -11.73 -5.53
N TRP A 273 7.31 -11.76 -5.18
CA TRP A 273 7.97 -10.75 -4.38
C TRP A 273 9.19 -10.24 -5.15
N LEU A 274 9.58 -8.99 -4.94
CA LEU A 274 10.87 -8.54 -5.47
C LEU A 274 11.98 -9.37 -4.82
N ALA A 275 13.00 -9.68 -5.62
CA ALA A 275 14.18 -10.41 -5.19
C ALA A 275 15.27 -9.43 -4.75
N VAL A 276 16.12 -9.90 -3.84
CA VAL A 276 17.40 -9.24 -3.56
C VAL A 276 18.30 -9.38 -4.77
N VAL A 277 18.88 -8.28 -5.22
CA VAL A 277 19.81 -8.25 -6.36
C VAL A 277 21.17 -7.78 -5.88
N ASP A 278 22.20 -8.60 -6.07
CA ASP A 278 23.58 -8.17 -5.84
C ASP A 278 23.95 -7.15 -6.94
N ARG A 279 24.25 -5.91 -6.51
CA ARG A 279 24.67 -4.83 -7.42
C ARG A 279 25.84 -5.22 -8.33
N ASN A 280 26.72 -6.12 -7.88
CA ASN A 280 27.86 -6.58 -8.68
C ASN A 280 27.50 -7.68 -9.70
N ARG A 281 26.25 -8.17 -9.69
CA ARG A 281 25.76 -9.28 -10.54
C ARG A 281 24.44 -8.96 -11.24
N MET A 282 24.17 -7.69 -11.52
CA MET A 282 22.91 -7.27 -12.16
C MET A 282 22.80 -7.67 -13.64
N PHE A 283 23.94 -7.88 -14.33
CA PHE A 283 24.06 -8.18 -15.76
C PHE A 283 24.95 -9.40 -15.96
#